data_AF-A0A1I4XP65-F1
#
_entry.id   AF-A0A1I4XP65-F1
#
_cell.length_a   1.000
_cell.length_b   1.000
_cell.length_c   1.000
_cell.angle_alpha   90.00
_cell.angle_beta   90.00
_cell.angle_gamma   90.00
#
_symmetry.space_group_name_H-M   'P 1'
#
loop_
_entity.id
_entity.type
_entity.pdbx_description
1 polymer ?
#
loop_
_entity_poly.entity_id
_entity_poly.type
_entity_poly.pdbx_seq_one_letter_code
_entity_poly.pdbx_strand_id
1 'polypeptide(L)'
;MMGARQCHAGRNLRSGTALDVTDPDPLPAAHPLWTLPNAIITPRVASQSAAPSERDTLVAVQSLRPHVAGDPMPSVVGVKRG
;
A
#
# COMPACT_ATOMS: atom_id res chain seq x y z
N MET A 1 12.29 -8.67 -4.28
CA MET A 1 10.98 -8.53 -4.95
C MET A 1 9.95 -9.23 -4.10
N MET A 2 9.44 -8.57 -3.07
CA MET A 2 8.34 -9.04 -2.24
C MET A 2 7.05 -8.71 -3.00
N GLY A 3 6.77 -9.57 -3.98
CA GLY A 3 5.60 -9.45 -4.83
C GLY A 3 4.35 -9.42 -3.95
N ALA A 4 3.62 -8.30 -4.03
CA ALA A 4 2.21 -8.31 -3.69
C ALA A 4 1.60 -9.51 -4.42
N ARG A 5 1.14 -10.51 -3.67
CA ARG A 5 0.44 -11.65 -4.27
C ARG A 5 -0.81 -11.08 -4.91
N GLN A 6 -0.75 -10.87 -6.22
CA GLN A 6 -1.89 -10.47 -7.01
C GLN A 6 -2.96 -11.55 -6.80
N CYS A 7 -4.11 -11.17 -6.25
CA CYS A 7 -5.29 -12.02 -6.25
C CYS A 7 -5.62 -12.29 -7.72
N HIS A 8 -5.18 -13.43 -8.22
CA HIS A 8 -5.35 -13.84 -9.61
C HIS A 8 -6.86 -13.90 -9.88
N ALA A 9 -7.39 -12.94 -10.62
CA ALA A 9 -8.81 -12.83 -10.97
C ALA A 9 -9.36 -14.07 -11.72
N GLY A 10 -8.52 -15.07 -12.00
CA GLY A 10 -8.88 -16.34 -12.64
C GLY A 10 -8.79 -17.60 -11.77
N ARG A 11 -8.50 -17.54 -10.46
CA ARG A 11 -8.55 -18.74 -9.59
C ARG A 11 -9.11 -18.42 -8.19
N ASN A 12 -10.40 -18.71 -8.04
CA ASN A 12 -11.09 -19.10 -6.81
C ASN A 12 -10.51 -18.50 -5.50
N LEU A 13 -10.94 -17.29 -5.15
CA LEU A 13 -10.97 -16.87 -3.75
C LEU A 13 -11.85 -17.88 -3.01
N ARG A 14 -11.24 -18.85 -2.30
CA ARG A 14 -11.99 -19.95 -1.64
C ARG A 14 -12.57 -19.53 -0.29
N SER A 15 -12.01 -18.51 0.31
CA SER A 15 -12.48 -17.79 1.48
C SER A 15 -12.43 -16.31 1.09
N GLY A 16 -13.45 -15.51 1.38
CA GLY A 16 -13.56 -14.14 0.85
C GLY A 16 -12.35 -13.24 1.13
N THR A 17 -12.26 -12.11 0.43
CA THR A 17 -11.16 -11.14 0.53
C THR A 17 -11.68 -9.73 0.81
N ALA A 18 -10.90 -8.95 1.57
CA ALA A 18 -11.08 -7.52 1.74
C ALA A 18 -9.76 -6.83 1.34
N LEU A 19 -9.83 -5.90 0.39
CA LEU A 19 -8.66 -5.24 -0.20
C LEU A 19 -8.80 -3.73 -0.14
N ASP A 20 -7.80 -3.03 0.40
CA ASP A 20 -7.66 -1.56 0.30
C ASP A 20 -6.58 -1.14 -0.73
N VAL A 21 -5.73 -2.09 -1.13
CA VAL A 21 -4.69 -1.89 -2.14
C VAL A 21 -5.04 -2.68 -3.38
N THR A 22 -5.02 -2.00 -4.52
CA THR A 22 -5.21 -2.59 -5.85
C THR A 22 -4.09 -2.15 -6.81
N ASP A 23 -3.99 -2.84 -7.94
CA ASP A 23 -3.12 -2.49 -9.06
C ASP A 23 -3.90 -2.73 -10.37
N PRO A 24 -4.18 -1.69 -11.18
CA PRO A 24 -3.85 -0.28 -10.95
C PRO A 24 -4.71 0.36 -9.85
N ASP A 25 -4.22 1.47 -9.26
CA ASP A 25 -4.90 2.27 -8.24
C ASP A 25 -5.14 3.71 -8.76
N PRO A 26 -6.39 4.23 -8.78
CA PRO A 26 -7.63 3.57 -8.34
C PRO A 26 -8.07 2.45 -9.28
N LEU A 27 -8.78 1.44 -8.73
CA LEU A 27 -9.24 0.31 -9.51
C LEU A 27 -10.24 0.74 -10.60
N PRO A 28 -10.01 0.43 -11.89
CA PRO A 28 -10.90 0.81 -12.98
C PRO A 28 -12.32 0.27 -12.76
N ALA A 29 -13.34 1.05 -13.11
CA ALA A 29 -14.75 0.67 -12.88
C ALA A 29 -15.15 -0.63 -13.59
N ALA A 30 -14.53 -0.94 -14.74
CA ALA A 30 -14.76 -2.17 -15.48
C ALA A 30 -13.99 -3.40 -14.95
N HIS A 31 -13.26 -3.27 -13.83
CA HIS A 31 -12.41 -4.36 -13.35
C HIS A 31 -13.22 -5.52 -12.73
N PRO A 32 -12.91 -6.80 -13.04
CA PRO A 32 -13.70 -7.95 -12.59
C PRO A 32 -13.86 -8.08 -11.08
N LEU A 33 -12.89 -7.62 -10.29
CA LEU A 33 -12.93 -7.67 -8.82
C LEU A 33 -14.20 -6.99 -8.23
N TRP A 34 -14.77 -5.97 -8.90
CA TRP A 34 -16.01 -5.33 -8.46
C TRP A 34 -17.22 -6.27 -8.46
N THR A 35 -17.19 -7.31 -9.30
CA THR A 35 -18.31 -8.26 -9.47
C THR A 35 -18.10 -9.57 -8.72
N LEU A 36 -16.96 -9.76 -8.04
CA LEU A 36 -16.71 -10.98 -7.30
C LEU A 36 -17.57 -11.00 -6.03
N PRO A 37 -18.42 -12.03 -5.84
CA PRO A 37 -19.39 -12.07 -4.74
C PRO A 37 -18.74 -12.20 -3.36
N ASN A 38 -17.45 -12.53 -3.31
CA ASN A 38 -16.68 -12.73 -2.08
C ASN A 38 -15.50 -11.75 -1.98
N ALA A 39 -15.58 -10.60 -2.63
CA ALA A 39 -14.60 -9.53 -2.51
C ALA A 39 -15.24 -8.25 -1.98
N ILE A 40 -14.59 -7.63 -1.00
CA ILE A 40 -14.88 -6.27 -0.52
C ILE A 40 -13.68 -5.42 -0.89
N ILE A 41 -13.91 -4.28 -1.56
CA ILE A 41 -12.85 -3.37 -1.99
C ILE A 41 -13.10 -2.01 -1.35
N THR A 42 -12.09 -1.47 -0.68
CA THR A 42 -12.08 -0.12 -0.15
C THR A 42 -11.03 0.73 -0.87
N PRO A 43 -11.12 2.06 -0.84
CA PRO A 43 -10.00 2.92 -1.23
C PRO A 43 -8.75 2.63 -0.39
N ARG A 44 -7.57 3.05 -0.89
CA ARG A 44 -6.28 2.91 -0.19
C ARG A 44 -6.17 3.84 1.02
N VAL A 45 -6.73 3.39 2.14
CA VAL A 45 -6.80 4.18 3.38
C VAL A 45 -6.45 3.39 4.64
N ALA A 46 -6.05 2.11 4.57
CA ALA A 46 -5.81 1.34 5.79
C ALA A 46 -4.62 1.85 6.63
N SER A 47 -3.70 2.60 6.02
CA SER A 47 -2.59 3.25 6.75
C SER A 47 -2.96 4.62 7.33
N GLN A 48 -4.17 5.13 7.08
CA GLN A 48 -4.57 6.48 7.45
C GLN A 48 -5.62 6.45 8.57
N SER A 49 -5.54 7.42 9.47
CA SER A 49 -6.57 7.70 10.47
C SER A 49 -7.30 9.00 10.12
N ALA A 50 -8.45 9.25 10.75
CA ALA A 50 -9.20 10.49 10.54
C ALA A 50 -8.43 11.75 10.96
N ALA A 51 -7.53 11.61 11.94
CA ALA A 51 -6.62 12.66 12.38
C ALA A 51 -5.19 12.41 11.81
N PRO A 52 -4.42 13.47 11.53
CA PRO A 52 -3.02 13.35 11.14
C PRO A 52 -2.19 12.57 12.16
N SER A 53 -1.26 11.76 11.68
CA SER A 53 -0.31 11.02 12.52
C SER A 53 0.91 11.86 12.83
N GLU A 54 1.06 12.27 14.10
CA GLU A 54 2.29 12.90 14.59
C GLU A 54 3.50 11.97 14.40
N ARG A 55 3.30 10.66 14.54
CA ARG A 55 4.36 9.65 14.37
C ARG A 55 4.91 9.66 12.95
N ASP A 56 4.03 9.71 11.94
CA ASP A 56 4.44 9.71 10.53
C ASP A 56 5.24 10.97 10.22
N THR A 57 4.79 12.11 10.77
CA THR A 57 5.49 13.40 10.64
C THR A 57 6.88 13.36 11.27
N LEU A 58 7.00 12.79 12.48
CA LEU A 58 8.28 12.67 13.18
C LEU A 58 9.27 11.79 12.40
N VAL A 59 8.84 10.64 11.90
CA VAL A 59 9.68 9.75 11.08
C VAL A 59 10.14 10.44 9.81
N ALA A 60 9.25 11.21 9.16
CA ALA A 60 9.60 12.00 7.98
C ALA A 60 10.67 13.04 8.32
N VAL A 61 10.51 13.82 9.39
CA VAL A 61 11.48 14.83 9.81
C VAL A 61 12.83 14.22 10.20
N GLN A 62 12.82 13.09 10.92
CA GLN A 62 14.04 12.35 11.30
C GLN A 62 14.82 11.84 10.09
N SER A 63 14.13 11.52 8.99
CA SER A 63 14.76 11.09 7.75
C SER A 63 15.23 12.28 6.90
N LEU A 64 14.40 13.31 6.78
CA LEU A 64 14.67 14.46 5.92
C LEU A 64 15.84 15.32 6.42
N ARG A 65 15.95 15.56 7.74
CA ARG A 65 17.02 16.39 8.31
C ARG A 65 18.45 15.93 7.96
N PRO A 66 18.85 14.67 8.21
CA PRO A 66 20.17 14.20 7.80
C PRO A 66 20.29 14.13 6.28
N HIS A 67 19.22 13.76 5.56
CA HIS A 67 19.26 13.67 4.10
C HIS A 67 19.65 15.00 3.44
N VAL A 68 19.07 16.12 3.88
CA VAL A 68 19.40 17.45 3.34
C VAL A 68 20.80 17.92 3.73
N ALA A 69 21.37 17.38 4.81
CA ALA A 69 22.75 17.64 5.24
C ALA A 69 23.78 16.75 4.50
N GLY A 70 23.33 15.79 3.69
CA GLY A 70 24.19 14.78 3.06
C GLY A 70 24.58 13.63 3.98
N ASP A 71 23.99 13.57 5.18
CA ASP A 71 24.21 12.53 6.17
C ASP A 71 23.32 11.31 5.88
N PRO A 72 23.73 10.11 6.33
CA PRO A 72 22.94 8.89 6.15
C PRO A 72 21.58 8.98 6.86
N MET A 73 20.52 8.59 6.16
CA MET A 73 19.19 8.44 6.74
C MET A 73 19.10 7.19 7.63
N PRO A 74 18.31 7.19 8.71
CA PRO A 74 18.18 6.04 9.61
C PRO A 74 17.39 4.86 9.01
N SER A 75 16.57 5.07 7.99
CA SER A 75 15.64 4.05 7.45
C SER A 75 15.77 3.90 5.92
N VAL A 76 16.98 3.64 5.43
CA VAL A 76 17.24 3.48 3.99
C VAL A 76 16.73 2.13 3.48
N VAL A 77 15.91 2.17 2.41
CA VAL A 77 15.45 0.98 1.69
C VAL A 77 15.99 1.00 0.24
N GLY A 78 16.66 -0.07 -0.16
CA GLY A 78 17.17 -0.22 -1.52
C GLY A 78 16.07 -0.65 -2.49
N VAL A 79 15.59 0.26 -3.34
CA VAL A 79 14.47 0.04 -4.28
C VAL A 79 14.68 -1.17 -5.21
N LYS A 80 15.93 -1.50 -5.58
CA LYS A 80 16.26 -2.64 -6.47
C LYS A 80 16.33 -4.00 -5.76
N ARG A 81 16.26 -4.02 -4.43
CA ARG A 81 16.17 -5.24 -3.61
C ARG A 81 14.82 -5.31 -2.89
N GLY A 82 13.84 -4.54 -3.35
CA GLY A 82 12.46 -4.67 -2.94
C GLY A 82 11.90 -5.90 -3.59
#